data_AF-A0A8H6WGL6-F1
#
_entry.id   AF-A0A8H6WGL6-F1
#
_cell.length_a   1.000
_cell.length_b   1.000
_cell.length_c   1.000
_cell.angle_alpha   90.00
_cell.angle_beta   90.00
_cell.angle_gamma   90.00
#
_symmetry.space_group_name_H-M   'P 1'
#
loop_
_entity.id
_entity.type
_entity.pdbx_description
1 polymer ?
#
loop_
_entity_poly.entity_id
_entity_poly.type
_entity_poly.pdbx_seq_one_letter_code
_entity_poly.pdbx_strand_id
1 'polypeptide(L)'
;MTHEDGFFASQLLPSSVKTTSLVDCLRANIQPSDAEAHQLRMAVSRFPAEVDEYDKEIARLQASLARLTEERSRMQIYSNASASILSPIRSIPTELLLAILSECVDFVPRKKYTGRWTKDGPDIDDALHMSWRILGTVCCQWRTAIKGAMQIWRVLDFSAVTINDTGIAIDTADRAMRAARNSSLVLRLRPTFCRGAPYTVYAGFGPTLKAVSHLLAYPERLTSLKLIVNHNDLNEMQYSFRNILFQLEELELETVPDVHPHKSSAPRNIWAHWRVFESLPALKTFTFTGTFTTTPPPVPWAQLTHVHFKLASREARKRLDDEDGPLYSLFSFLEHCTEHCTVVISGLEERHDPEYEHWPTQPTLRSALHALHLLTSTIDGAGRGEPIRILQLLDLPNVAEVRLDAGGYYRGHLWNPAIFSAFVNRSPLLTALHLLGVTIAPMDLISALRQTPLLQRLSLEDHAKSHKGLFVFSLDNAALRVLSDTPYIAPRLADLTLVSYFQFSEALLADLLAVRATHNRRTGQNAGRTRHPFVFRGQLLPVPANVEDSKLEDGTDLEWTAKDAAEISDLLMESAWKEGLRFVLE
;
A
#
# COMPACT_ATOMS: atom_id res chain seq x y z
N MET A 1 44.76 47.41 -27.94
CA MET A 1 44.17 48.54 -27.19
C MET A 1 43.12 47.95 -26.27
N THR A 2 43.31 48.01 -24.95
CA THR A 2 42.29 47.58 -23.99
C THR A 2 41.24 48.67 -23.88
N HIS A 3 39.96 48.34 -24.07
CA HIS A 3 38.86 49.27 -23.83
C HIS A 3 38.80 49.62 -22.33
N GLU A 4 38.16 50.74 -21.95
CA GLU A 4 38.02 51.16 -20.54
C GLU A 4 37.36 50.08 -19.65
N ASP A 5 36.62 49.16 -20.26
CA ASP A 5 35.96 48.04 -19.58
C ASP A 5 36.88 46.80 -19.38
N GLY A 6 38.15 46.86 -19.79
CA GLY A 6 39.12 45.78 -19.62
C GLY A 6 38.96 44.59 -20.58
N PHE A 7 38.07 44.69 -21.57
CA PHE A 7 37.89 43.69 -22.61
C PHE A 7 38.73 44.00 -23.87
N PHE A 8 39.29 42.96 -24.48
CA PHE A 8 39.96 43.05 -25.77
C PHE A 8 38.92 43.13 -26.90
N ALA A 9 38.99 44.20 -27.69
CA ALA A 9 38.19 44.36 -28.90
C ALA A 9 39.14 44.64 -30.08
N SER A 10 39.18 43.73 -31.06
CA SER A 10 39.95 43.93 -32.28
C SER A 10 39.36 45.07 -33.10
N GLN A 11 40.24 45.93 -33.61
CA GLN A 11 39.91 46.97 -34.59
C GLN A 11 39.96 46.44 -36.03
N LEU A 12 40.42 45.20 -36.24
CA LEU A 12 40.54 44.57 -37.56
C LEU A 12 39.34 43.71 -37.94
N LEU A 13 38.33 43.57 -37.08
CA LEU A 13 37.07 42.93 -37.45
C LEU A 13 36.46 43.68 -38.64
N PRO A 14 36.40 43.07 -39.85
CA PRO A 14 35.79 43.73 -40.98
C PRO A 14 34.31 43.96 -40.67
N SER A 15 33.83 45.18 -40.93
CA SER A 15 32.40 45.47 -40.92
C SER A 15 31.67 44.46 -41.82
N SER A 16 30.47 44.04 -41.45
CA SER A 16 29.66 43.08 -42.22
C SER A 16 29.63 43.37 -43.73
N VAL A 17 29.55 44.65 -44.10
CA VAL A 17 29.58 45.15 -45.49
C VAL A 17 30.86 44.75 -46.24
N LYS A 18 32.03 44.85 -45.59
CA LYS A 18 33.33 44.48 -46.19
C LYS A 18 33.45 42.97 -46.37
N THR A 19 32.93 42.20 -45.42
CA THR A 19 32.90 40.74 -45.51
C THR A 19 32.01 40.28 -46.66
N THR A 20 30.82 40.87 -46.83
CA THR A 20 29.92 40.57 -47.95
C THR A 20 30.56 40.91 -49.29
N SER A 21 31.21 42.09 -49.40
CA SER A 21 31.93 42.49 -50.61
C SER A 21 33.04 41.50 -50.98
N LEU A 22 33.80 40.97 -50.02
CA LEU A 22 34.84 39.98 -50.28
C LEU A 22 34.25 38.64 -50.74
N VAL A 23 33.14 38.22 -50.14
CA VAL A 23 32.42 37.00 -50.56
C VAL A 23 31.86 37.15 -51.98
N ASP A 24 31.36 38.33 -52.34
CA ASP A 24 30.85 38.61 -53.67
C ASP A 24 31.98 38.64 -54.72
N CYS A 25 33.14 39.22 -54.39
CA CYS A 25 34.34 39.14 -55.24
C CYS A 25 34.78 37.69 -55.47
N LEU A 26 34.77 36.86 -54.41
CA LEU A 26 35.08 35.43 -54.52
C LEU A 26 34.09 34.68 -55.42
N ARG A 27 32.78 34.97 -55.29
CA ARG A 27 31.72 34.33 -56.09
C ARG A 27 31.74 34.76 -57.56
N ALA A 28 32.05 36.02 -57.82
CA ALA A 28 32.10 36.57 -59.17
C ALA A 28 33.44 36.27 -59.88
N ASN A 29 34.41 35.64 -59.19
CA ASN A 29 35.75 35.38 -59.68
C ASN A 29 36.46 36.65 -60.19
N ILE A 30 36.14 37.79 -59.56
CA ILE A 30 36.72 39.10 -59.91
C ILE A 30 38.08 39.20 -59.22
N GLN A 31 39.13 39.43 -60.01
CA GLN A 31 40.46 39.67 -59.46
C GLN A 31 40.47 41.02 -58.71
N PRO A 32 40.85 41.06 -57.42
CA PRO A 32 40.93 42.32 -56.69
C PRO A 32 41.98 43.24 -57.31
N SER A 33 41.77 44.55 -57.21
CA SER A 33 42.79 45.52 -57.62
C SER A 33 44.08 45.32 -56.82
N ASP A 34 45.24 45.72 -57.37
CA ASP A 34 46.52 45.54 -56.69
C ASP A 34 46.57 46.18 -55.30
N ALA A 35 45.86 47.31 -55.13
CA ALA A 35 45.72 47.99 -53.83
C ALA A 35 44.88 47.18 -52.84
N GLU A 36 43.74 46.61 -53.26
CA GLU A 36 42.90 45.72 -52.44
C GLU A 36 43.63 44.41 -52.12
N ALA A 37 44.31 43.81 -53.10
CA ALA A 37 45.11 42.62 -52.92
C ALA A 37 46.24 42.86 -51.89
N HIS A 38 46.88 44.03 -51.92
CA HIS A 38 47.88 44.40 -50.92
C HIS A 38 47.26 44.57 -49.52
N GLN A 39 46.12 45.27 -49.40
CA GLN A 39 45.40 45.40 -48.12
C GLN A 39 44.97 44.05 -47.55
N LEU A 40 44.47 43.15 -48.40
CA LEU A 40 44.09 41.79 -48.02
C LEU A 40 45.29 40.98 -47.54
N ARG A 41 46.44 41.04 -48.24
CA ARG A 41 47.66 40.36 -47.78
C ARG A 41 48.14 40.88 -46.42
N MET A 42 48.05 42.20 -46.20
CA MET A 42 48.38 42.82 -44.91
C MET A 42 47.40 42.45 -43.79
N ALA A 43 46.11 42.30 -44.10
CA ALA A 43 45.12 41.82 -43.13
C ALA A 43 45.33 40.33 -42.81
N VAL A 44 45.54 39.50 -43.84
CA VAL A 44 45.81 38.06 -43.72
C VAL A 44 47.06 37.78 -42.89
N SER A 45 48.11 38.60 -43.00
CA SER A 45 49.31 38.42 -42.16
C SER A 45 49.11 38.82 -40.70
N ARG A 46 48.11 39.66 -40.39
CA ARG A 46 47.78 40.11 -39.02
C ARG A 46 46.77 39.23 -38.32
N PHE A 47 45.82 38.64 -39.05
CA PHE A 47 44.76 37.82 -38.46
C PHE A 47 45.25 36.68 -37.56
N PRO A 48 46.32 35.91 -37.89
CA PRO A 48 46.79 34.86 -36.99
C PRO A 48 47.22 35.36 -35.62
N ALA A 49 47.85 36.53 -35.54
CA ALA A 49 48.29 37.12 -34.28
C ALA A 49 47.09 37.61 -33.44
N GLU A 50 46.07 38.18 -34.08
CA GLU A 50 44.86 38.58 -33.38
C GLU A 50 44.00 37.40 -32.93
N VAL A 51 43.90 36.34 -33.74
CA VAL A 51 43.23 35.10 -33.34
C VAL A 51 43.96 34.49 -32.14
N ASP A 52 45.29 34.45 -32.14
CA ASP A 52 46.09 33.99 -30.98
C ASP A 52 45.86 34.88 -29.73
N GLU A 53 45.67 36.19 -29.90
CA GLU A 53 45.30 37.09 -28.79
C GLU A 53 43.88 36.83 -28.27
N TYR A 54 42.92 36.58 -29.16
CA TYR A 54 41.56 36.16 -28.79
C TYR A 54 41.54 34.81 -28.08
N ASP A 55 42.30 33.82 -28.55
CA ASP A 55 42.38 32.49 -27.93
C ASP A 55 43.01 32.59 -26.53
N LYS A 56 44.03 33.43 -26.33
CA LYS A 56 44.58 33.72 -25.00
C LYS A 56 43.57 34.38 -24.08
N GLU A 57 42.79 35.34 -24.58
CA GLU A 57 41.75 36.02 -23.80
C GLU A 57 40.59 35.07 -23.45
N ILE A 58 40.15 34.23 -24.41
CA ILE A 58 39.18 33.16 -24.17
C ILE A 58 39.70 32.21 -23.09
N ALA A 59 40.95 31.75 -23.18
CA ALA A 59 41.55 30.88 -22.17
C ALA A 59 41.61 31.56 -20.79
N ARG A 60 41.95 32.86 -20.73
CA ARG A 60 41.95 33.66 -19.49
C ARG A 60 40.54 33.77 -18.88
N LEU A 61 39.53 34.04 -19.70
CA LEU A 61 38.13 34.15 -19.26
C LEU A 61 37.58 32.79 -18.82
N GLN A 62 37.91 31.70 -19.52
CA GLN A 62 37.55 30.34 -19.13
C GLN A 62 38.19 29.95 -17.79
N ALA A 63 39.47 30.26 -17.58
CA ALA A 63 40.15 30.04 -16.30
C ALA A 63 39.52 30.87 -15.17
N SER A 64 39.16 32.13 -15.44
CA SER A 64 38.48 33.01 -14.48
C SER A 64 37.08 32.50 -14.12
N LEU A 65 36.33 32.02 -15.11
CA LEU A 65 35.01 31.41 -14.91
C LEU A 65 35.09 30.12 -14.09
N ALA A 66 36.07 29.26 -14.39
CA ALA A 66 36.32 28.04 -13.62
C ALA A 66 36.62 28.36 -12.15
N ARG A 67 37.51 29.32 -11.88
CA ARG A 67 37.82 29.80 -10.52
C ARG A 67 36.57 30.33 -9.80
N LEU A 68 35.81 31.23 -10.44
CA LEU A 68 34.60 31.80 -9.83
C LEU A 68 33.51 30.75 -9.57
N THR A 69 33.40 29.73 -10.44
CA THR A 69 32.48 28.61 -10.24
C THR A 69 32.89 27.75 -9.05
N GLU A 70 34.18 27.49 -8.89
CA GLU A 70 34.73 26.79 -7.72
C GLU A 70 34.49 27.60 -6.43
N GLU A 71 34.80 28.90 -6.44
CA GLU A 71 34.56 29.80 -5.31
C GLU A 71 33.07 29.86 -4.93
N ARG A 72 32.18 29.97 -5.91
CA ARG A 72 30.72 29.91 -5.69
C ARG A 72 30.29 28.57 -5.09
N SER A 73 30.81 27.45 -5.59
CA SER A 73 30.52 26.11 -5.06
C SER A 73 30.97 26.00 -3.59
N ARG A 74 32.17 26.48 -3.27
CA ARG A 74 32.69 26.54 -1.89
C ARG A 74 31.82 27.38 -0.97
N MET A 75 31.42 28.58 -1.41
CA MET A 75 30.51 29.45 -0.64
C MET A 75 29.14 28.81 -0.44
N GLN A 76 28.60 28.12 -1.45
CA GLN A 76 27.33 27.41 -1.33
C GLN A 76 27.41 26.26 -0.32
N ILE A 77 28.49 25.46 -0.35
CA ILE A 77 28.73 24.40 0.63
C ILE A 77 28.81 25.00 2.04
N TYR A 78 29.54 26.10 2.22
CA TYR A 78 29.67 26.78 3.51
C TYR A 78 28.33 27.36 4.01
N SER A 79 27.56 27.99 3.12
CA SER A 79 26.23 28.51 3.43
C SER A 79 25.27 27.39 3.84
N ASN A 80 25.24 26.29 3.09
CA ASN A 80 24.40 25.14 3.39
C ASN A 80 24.80 24.48 4.73
N ALA A 81 26.10 24.36 5.00
CA ALA A 81 26.60 23.86 6.27
C ALA A 81 26.20 24.76 7.44
N SER A 82 26.33 26.08 7.29
CA SER A 82 25.94 27.07 8.30
C SER A 82 24.43 27.04 8.57
N ALA A 83 23.61 27.00 7.53
CA ALA A 83 22.16 26.85 7.65
C ALA A 83 21.78 25.52 8.32
N SER A 84 22.47 24.42 8.00
CA SER A 84 22.25 23.13 8.66
C SER A 84 22.59 23.18 10.15
N ILE A 85 23.67 23.87 10.53
CA ILE A 85 24.08 24.06 11.94
C ILE A 85 23.05 24.86 12.73
N LEU A 86 22.49 25.90 12.13
CA LEU A 86 21.48 26.76 12.76
C LEU A 86 20.05 26.20 12.68
N SER A 87 19.87 25.00 12.11
CA SER A 87 18.56 24.40 11.96
C SER A 87 17.92 24.10 13.32
N PRO A 88 16.66 24.54 13.58
CA PRO A 88 15.97 24.30 14.85
C PRO A 88 15.87 22.83 15.24
N ILE A 89 15.90 21.92 14.26
CA ILE A 89 15.84 20.47 14.47
C ILE A 89 16.99 19.93 15.33
N ARG A 90 18.12 20.65 15.39
CA ARG A 90 19.27 20.33 16.24
C ARG A 90 19.11 20.78 17.69
N SER A 91 18.12 21.62 17.98
CA SER A 91 17.83 22.13 19.32
C SER A 91 16.67 21.39 20.01
N ILE A 92 16.10 20.38 19.35
CA ILE A 92 15.00 19.59 19.92
C ILE A 92 15.53 18.80 21.13
N PRO A 93 14.85 18.89 22.30
CA PRO A 93 15.15 18.04 23.45
C PRO A 93 15.13 16.56 23.08
N THR A 94 16.03 15.78 23.70
CA THR A 94 16.19 14.35 23.36
C THR A 94 14.89 13.57 23.55
N GLU A 95 14.04 13.96 24.50
CA GLU A 95 12.75 13.34 24.78
C GLU A 95 11.77 13.50 23.61
N LEU A 96 11.65 14.73 23.08
CA LEU A 96 10.80 15.00 21.92
C LEU A 96 11.36 14.33 20.67
N LEU A 97 12.69 14.29 20.54
CA LEU A 97 13.33 13.58 19.45
C LEU A 97 13.02 12.08 19.49
N LEU A 98 13.10 11.45 20.67
CA LEU A 98 12.74 10.04 20.84
C LEU A 98 11.26 9.78 20.53
N ALA A 99 10.35 10.69 20.92
CA ALA A 99 8.94 10.60 20.59
C ALA A 99 8.68 10.72 19.08
N ILE A 100 9.35 11.66 18.40
CA ILE A 100 9.27 11.77 16.93
C ILE A 100 9.80 10.49 16.27
N LEU A 101 10.95 10.00 16.72
CA LEU A 101 11.55 8.79 16.16
C LEU A 101 10.67 7.57 16.38
N SER A 102 9.97 7.44 17.51
CA SER A 102 9.06 6.33 17.77
C SER A 102 7.84 6.35 16.85
N GLU A 103 7.25 7.52 16.61
CA GLU A 103 6.13 7.66 15.67
C GLU A 103 6.57 7.41 14.22
N CYS A 104 7.81 7.76 13.87
CA CYS A 104 8.34 7.57 12.52
C CYS A 104 8.76 6.13 12.19
N VAL A 105 8.84 5.20 13.16
CA VAL A 105 9.37 3.83 12.93
C VAL A 105 8.68 3.13 11.75
N ASP A 106 7.37 3.31 11.63
CA ASP A 106 6.58 2.70 10.56
C ASP A 106 6.59 3.50 9.25
N PHE A 107 6.91 4.80 9.31
CA PHE A 107 6.89 5.70 8.16
C PHE A 107 8.23 5.84 7.46
N VAL A 108 9.37 5.51 8.09
CA VAL A 108 10.65 5.73 7.41
C VAL A 108 10.74 4.79 6.20
N PRO A 109 10.75 5.33 4.96
CA PRO A 109 10.67 4.52 3.76
C PRO A 109 11.85 3.56 3.75
N ARG A 110 11.56 2.26 3.81
CA ARG A 110 12.57 1.24 3.61
C ARG A 110 12.92 1.28 2.14
N LYS A 111 13.99 2.02 1.79
CA LYS A 111 14.47 2.08 0.41
C LYS A 111 14.70 0.64 -0.04
N LYS A 112 13.85 0.16 -0.96
CA LYS A 112 14.14 -1.05 -1.72
C LYS A 112 15.44 -0.74 -2.47
N TYR A 113 16.56 -1.30 -2.02
CA TYR A 113 17.83 -1.04 -2.66
C TYR A 113 17.78 -1.62 -4.08
N THR A 114 17.61 -0.75 -5.08
CA THR A 114 17.59 -1.12 -6.50
C THR A 114 18.98 -1.09 -7.13
N GLY A 115 20.00 -0.67 -6.37
CA GLY A 115 21.38 -0.58 -6.84
C GLY A 115 21.97 -1.96 -7.14
N ARG A 116 22.75 -2.03 -8.22
CA ARG A 116 23.61 -3.18 -8.52
C ARG A 116 24.66 -3.25 -7.42
N TRP A 117 24.65 -4.32 -6.62
CA TRP A 117 25.65 -4.56 -5.59
C TRP A 117 27.04 -4.60 -6.24
N THR A 118 27.87 -3.60 -5.95
CA THR A 118 29.29 -3.67 -6.24
C THR A 118 29.91 -4.76 -5.34
N LYS A 119 31.06 -5.32 -5.73
CA LYS A 119 31.77 -6.29 -4.89
C LYS A 119 32.10 -5.74 -3.49
N ASP A 120 32.18 -4.42 -3.37
CA ASP A 120 32.35 -3.67 -2.13
C ASP A 120 31.00 -3.17 -1.57
N GLY A 121 29.97 -4.02 -1.60
CA GLY A 121 28.61 -3.64 -1.21
C GLY A 121 28.56 -2.86 0.12
N PRO A 122 27.57 -1.96 0.31
CA PRO A 122 27.49 -1.16 1.52
C PRO A 122 27.54 -2.07 2.75
N ASP A 123 28.30 -1.63 3.76
CA ASP A 123 28.43 -2.32 5.05
C ASP A 123 27.03 -2.70 5.57
N ILE A 124 26.88 -3.85 6.22
CA ILE A 124 25.56 -4.36 6.66
C ILE A 124 24.93 -3.42 7.71
N ASP A 125 25.76 -2.66 8.44
CA ASP A 125 25.33 -1.53 9.26
C ASP A 125 24.55 -0.48 8.45
N ASP A 126 24.87 -0.34 7.17
CA ASP A 126 24.14 0.53 6.24
C ASP A 126 22.83 -0.11 5.81
N ALA A 127 22.79 -1.41 5.52
CA ALA A 127 21.60 -2.05 4.95
C ALA A 127 20.43 -2.20 5.94
N LEU A 128 20.69 -2.60 7.19
CA LEU A 128 19.63 -2.83 8.19
C LEU A 128 19.02 -1.52 8.71
N HIS A 129 19.78 -0.43 8.62
CA HIS A 129 19.41 0.83 9.25
C HIS A 129 19.66 2.05 8.36
N MET A 130 19.74 1.92 7.02
CA MET A 130 19.97 3.07 6.10
C MET A 130 19.08 4.25 6.45
N SER A 131 17.80 3.97 6.68
CA SER A 131 16.78 4.90 7.13
C SER A 131 17.19 5.67 8.39
N TRP A 132 17.62 4.97 9.44
CA TRP A 132 18.08 5.56 10.69
C TRP A 132 19.47 6.16 10.61
N ARG A 133 20.33 5.65 9.72
CA ARG A 133 21.66 6.21 9.45
C ARG A 133 21.54 7.57 8.79
N ILE A 134 20.64 7.71 7.81
CA ILE A 134 20.31 9.01 7.19
C ILE A 134 19.85 10.01 8.25
N LEU A 135 19.00 9.59 9.20
CA LEU A 135 18.62 10.46 10.31
C LEU A 135 19.79 10.73 11.29
N GLY A 136 20.66 9.74 11.50
CA GLY A 136 21.89 9.86 12.29
C GLY A 136 23.00 10.70 11.64
N THR A 137 22.84 11.16 10.39
CA THR A 137 23.76 12.12 9.77
C THR A 137 23.39 13.58 10.08
N VAL A 138 22.19 13.84 10.63
CA VAL A 138 21.74 15.20 10.98
C VAL A 138 22.68 15.87 11.99
N CYS A 139 22.92 15.23 13.14
CA CYS A 139 23.91 15.64 14.13
C CYS A 139 24.28 14.48 15.07
N CYS A 140 25.28 14.70 15.94
CA CYS A 140 25.70 13.70 16.93
C CYS A 140 24.59 13.38 17.95
N GLN A 141 23.77 14.35 18.36
CA GLN A 141 22.66 14.12 19.29
C GLN A 141 21.62 13.17 18.68
N TRP A 142 21.23 13.36 17.42
CA TRP A 142 20.33 12.47 16.71
C TRP A 142 20.88 11.05 16.62
N ARG A 143 22.17 10.91 16.30
CA ARG A 143 22.85 9.61 16.29
C ARG A 143 22.83 8.92 17.65
N THR A 144 23.09 9.67 18.72
CA THR A 144 23.06 9.14 20.10
C THR A 144 21.64 8.77 20.52
N ALA A 145 20.64 9.60 20.20
CA ALA A 145 19.24 9.32 20.48
C ALA A 145 18.76 8.06 19.76
N ILE A 146 19.06 7.91 18.47
CA ILE A 146 18.73 6.70 17.69
C ILE A 146 19.38 5.46 18.30
N LYS A 147 20.66 5.53 18.68
CA LYS A 147 21.35 4.42 19.36
C LYS A 147 20.74 4.06 20.72
N GLY A 148 20.19 5.04 21.44
CA GLY A 148 19.53 4.84 22.74
C GLY A 148 18.05 4.44 22.65
N ALA A 149 17.40 4.63 21.50
CA ALA A 149 15.97 4.42 21.31
C ALA A 149 15.62 2.94 21.16
N MET A 150 15.42 2.22 22.28
CA MET A 150 15.11 0.78 22.28
C MET A 150 13.97 0.38 21.34
N GLN A 151 12.95 1.25 21.19
CA GLN A 151 11.79 0.99 20.33
C GLN A 151 12.14 0.90 18.84
N ILE A 152 13.19 1.60 18.40
CA ILE A 152 13.66 1.52 17.01
C ILE A 152 14.26 0.14 16.74
N TRP A 153 14.95 -0.42 17.74
CA TRP A 153 15.63 -1.70 17.65
C TRP A 153 14.71 -2.90 17.91
N ARG A 154 13.43 -2.68 18.25
CA ARG A 154 12.41 -3.73 18.36
C ARG A 154 12.14 -4.39 17.02
N VAL A 155 12.21 -3.66 15.91
CA VAL A 155 11.93 -4.21 14.57
C VAL A 155 13.23 -4.51 13.83
N LEU A 156 13.58 -5.78 13.74
CA LEU A 156 14.73 -6.26 12.97
C LEU A 156 14.26 -6.72 11.60
N ASP A 157 14.66 -6.00 10.55
CA ASP A 157 14.24 -6.33 9.18
C ASP A 157 15.43 -6.68 8.29
N PHE A 158 15.66 -7.97 8.09
CA PHE A 158 16.71 -8.50 7.21
C PHE A 158 16.28 -8.53 5.74
N SER A 159 15.15 -7.93 5.37
CA SER A 159 14.59 -8.12 4.03
C SER A 159 15.38 -7.48 2.89
N ALA A 160 16.23 -6.50 3.19
CA ALA A 160 17.02 -5.75 2.22
C ALA A 160 18.49 -6.18 2.17
N VAL A 161 18.91 -7.16 2.98
CA VAL A 161 20.33 -7.45 3.20
C VAL A 161 20.74 -8.72 2.48
N THR A 162 21.48 -8.60 1.37
CA THR A 162 22.18 -9.74 0.75
C THR A 162 23.40 -10.04 1.59
N ILE A 163 23.26 -10.91 2.59
CA ILE A 163 24.38 -11.23 3.45
C ILE A 163 25.17 -12.37 2.81
N ASN A 164 26.25 -12.03 2.11
CA ASN A 164 27.19 -13.05 1.62
C ASN A 164 28.08 -13.58 2.76
N ASP A 165 28.19 -12.84 3.88
CA ASP A 165 29.01 -13.18 5.04
C ASP A 165 28.18 -13.43 6.30
N THR A 166 28.10 -14.71 6.69
CA THR A 166 27.44 -15.17 7.92
C THR A 166 27.90 -14.40 9.17
N GLY A 167 29.19 -14.09 9.29
CA GLY A 167 29.74 -13.46 10.49
C GLY A 167 29.17 -12.07 10.70
N ILE A 168 29.01 -11.30 9.62
CA ILE A 168 28.45 -9.95 9.70
C ILE A 168 26.95 -9.99 10.02
N ALA A 169 26.22 -10.99 9.49
CA ALA A 169 24.82 -11.21 9.82
C ALA A 169 24.61 -11.40 11.33
N ILE A 170 25.42 -12.29 11.92
CA ILE A 170 25.40 -12.63 13.33
C ILE A 170 25.80 -11.42 14.19
N ASP A 171 26.91 -10.74 13.85
CA ASP A 171 27.35 -9.56 14.62
C ASP A 171 26.31 -8.44 14.58
N THR A 172 25.64 -8.24 13.44
CA THR A 172 24.62 -7.20 13.35
C THR A 172 23.35 -7.57 14.12
N ALA A 173 22.93 -8.84 14.05
CA ALA A 173 21.90 -9.37 14.93
C ALA A 173 22.26 -9.14 16.41
N ASP A 174 23.50 -9.45 16.82
CA ASP A 174 23.98 -9.22 18.19
C ASP A 174 23.99 -7.76 18.60
N ARG A 175 24.40 -6.85 17.71
CA ARG A 175 24.38 -5.41 17.96
C ARG A 175 22.95 -4.92 18.17
N ALA A 176 22.03 -5.33 17.31
CA ALA A 176 20.64 -4.94 17.40
C ALA A 176 19.95 -5.54 18.63
N MET A 177 20.27 -6.78 18.98
CA MET A 177 19.80 -7.44 20.21
C MET A 177 20.28 -6.73 21.48
N ARG A 178 21.56 -6.33 21.53
CA ARG A 178 22.14 -5.53 22.61
C ARG A 178 21.47 -4.16 22.72
N ALA A 179 21.16 -3.53 21.58
CA ALA A 179 20.46 -2.24 21.55
C ALA A 179 19.00 -2.33 22.00
N ALA A 180 18.29 -3.40 21.62
CA ALA A 180 16.90 -3.64 22.00
C ALA A 180 16.73 -4.04 23.48
N ARG A 181 17.80 -4.45 24.16
CA ARG A 181 17.85 -4.84 25.59
C ARG A 181 16.86 -5.95 25.96
N ASN A 182 15.81 -5.64 26.73
CA ASN A 182 14.77 -6.60 27.14
C ASN A 182 13.44 -6.34 26.43
N SER A 183 13.44 -5.51 25.37
CA SER A 183 12.23 -5.22 24.62
C SER A 183 11.79 -6.44 23.82
N SER A 184 10.48 -6.58 23.61
CA SER A 184 9.93 -7.53 22.65
C SER A 184 10.46 -7.21 21.26
N LEU A 185 10.56 -8.24 20.42
CA LEU A 185 11.18 -8.20 19.11
C LEU A 185 10.19 -8.58 18.04
N VAL A 186 10.24 -7.83 16.94
CA VAL A 186 9.55 -8.07 15.69
C VAL A 186 10.63 -8.40 14.66
N LEU A 187 10.70 -9.67 14.26
CA LEU A 187 11.68 -10.13 13.30
C LEU A 187 11.04 -10.24 11.91
N ARG A 188 11.58 -9.55 10.92
CA ARG A 188 11.18 -9.65 9.52
C ARG A 188 12.33 -10.21 8.69
N LEU A 189 12.08 -11.32 8.02
CA LEU A 189 13.04 -12.07 7.24
C LEU A 189 12.51 -12.15 5.81
N ARG A 190 13.30 -11.71 4.84
CA ARG A 190 13.02 -11.93 3.42
C ARG A 190 14.24 -12.55 2.76
N PRO A 191 14.05 -13.50 1.83
CA PRO A 191 15.16 -13.98 1.03
C PRO A 191 15.56 -12.81 0.15
N THR A 192 16.83 -12.44 0.17
CA THR A 192 17.32 -11.55 -0.87
C THR A 192 17.57 -12.36 -2.13
N PHE A 193 16.76 -12.08 -3.15
CA PHE A 193 17.04 -12.56 -4.49
C PHE A 193 18.14 -11.69 -5.08
N CYS A 194 19.33 -12.26 -5.27
CA CYS A 194 20.41 -11.60 -6.01
C CYS A 194 20.01 -11.47 -7.48
N ARG A 195 19.29 -10.39 -7.83
CA ARG A 195 18.96 -10.05 -9.23
C ARG A 195 20.26 -9.85 -10.01
N GLY A 196 20.62 -10.83 -10.84
CA GLY A 196 21.75 -10.75 -11.77
C GLY A 196 22.90 -11.73 -11.49
N ALA A 197 22.87 -12.50 -10.41
CA ALA A 197 23.71 -13.71 -10.34
C ALA A 197 23.18 -14.73 -11.37
N PRO A 198 24.05 -15.42 -12.12
CA PRO A 198 23.60 -16.52 -12.97
C PRO A 198 22.79 -17.49 -12.11
N TYR A 199 21.56 -17.77 -12.54
CA TYR A 199 20.47 -18.43 -11.81
C TYR A 199 20.80 -19.82 -11.22
N THR A 200 22.00 -20.34 -11.43
CA THR A 200 22.50 -21.60 -10.88
C THR A 200 23.18 -21.44 -9.53
N VAL A 201 23.52 -20.21 -9.11
CA VAL A 201 24.04 -19.94 -7.76
C VAL A 201 22.96 -19.22 -6.98
N TYR A 202 21.90 -19.96 -6.62
CA TYR A 202 21.13 -19.60 -5.44
C TYR A 202 22.12 -19.64 -4.28
N ALA A 203 22.62 -18.47 -3.88
CA ALA A 203 23.20 -18.32 -2.56
C ALA A 203 22.04 -18.64 -1.62
N GLY A 204 21.99 -19.88 -1.14
CA GLY A 204 20.95 -20.32 -0.23
C GLY A 204 20.87 -19.36 0.95
N PHE A 205 19.78 -19.45 1.67
CA PHE A 205 19.53 -18.70 2.89
C PHE A 205 20.62 -18.83 3.98
N GLY A 206 21.66 -19.66 3.79
CA GLY A 206 22.71 -20.00 4.75
C GLY A 206 23.15 -18.88 5.69
N PRO A 207 23.62 -17.72 5.21
CA PRO A 207 24.05 -16.63 6.10
C PRO A 207 22.89 -16.02 6.91
N THR A 208 21.75 -15.77 6.26
CA THR A 208 20.55 -15.26 6.93
C THR A 208 20.02 -16.27 7.94
N LEU A 209 19.97 -17.56 7.62
CA LEU A 209 19.51 -18.61 8.53
C LEU A 209 20.40 -18.77 9.73
N LYS A 210 21.72 -18.62 9.56
CA LYS A 210 22.62 -18.65 10.71
C LYS A 210 22.38 -17.46 11.63
N ALA A 211 22.19 -16.26 11.10
CA ALA A 211 21.78 -15.12 11.93
C ALA A 211 20.40 -15.33 12.57
N VAL A 212 19.46 -15.93 11.87
CA VAL A 212 18.14 -16.28 12.43
C VAL A 212 18.28 -17.31 13.54
N SER A 213 19.05 -18.37 13.33
CA SER A 213 19.31 -19.39 14.36
C SER A 213 19.96 -18.76 15.60
N HIS A 214 20.78 -17.73 15.41
CA HIS A 214 21.39 -16.96 16.50
C HIS A 214 20.38 -16.05 17.22
N LEU A 215 19.50 -15.36 16.48
CA LEU A 215 18.41 -14.56 17.06
C LEU A 215 17.39 -15.44 17.81
N LEU A 216 17.15 -16.63 17.28
CA LEU A 216 16.34 -17.66 17.87
C LEU A 216 16.95 -18.22 19.17
N ALA A 217 18.20 -17.90 19.52
CA ALA A 217 18.72 -18.20 20.87
C ALA A 217 18.04 -17.38 21.98
N TYR A 218 17.23 -16.38 21.64
CA TYR A 218 16.48 -15.52 22.57
C TYR A 218 14.95 -15.62 22.34
N PRO A 219 14.38 -16.84 22.49
CA PRO A 219 12.98 -17.15 22.21
C PRO A 219 11.98 -16.24 22.92
N GLU A 220 12.29 -15.90 24.18
CA GLU A 220 11.40 -15.23 25.11
C GLU A 220 11.07 -13.79 24.70
N ARG A 221 11.85 -13.22 23.78
CA ARG A 221 11.68 -11.85 23.32
C ARG A 221 10.93 -11.75 22.00
N LEU A 222 10.84 -12.83 21.23
CA LEU A 222 10.28 -12.80 19.89
C LEU A 222 8.75 -12.89 19.94
N THR A 223 8.06 -11.77 19.73
CA THR A 223 6.60 -11.69 19.77
C THR A 223 5.95 -11.69 18.38
N SER A 224 6.68 -11.24 17.35
CA SER A 224 6.17 -11.17 15.98
C SER A 224 7.24 -11.60 14.99
N LEU A 225 6.86 -12.47 14.05
CA LEU A 225 7.77 -13.07 13.07
C LEU A 225 7.15 -13.00 11.68
N LYS A 226 7.79 -12.26 10.78
CA LYS A 226 7.46 -12.23 9.36
C LYS A 226 8.51 -13.01 8.57
N LEU A 227 8.11 -14.09 7.93
CA LEU A 227 8.94 -14.93 7.07
C LEU A 227 8.45 -14.83 5.64
N ILE A 228 9.27 -14.26 4.79
CA ILE A 228 9.13 -14.41 3.34
C ILE A 228 10.12 -15.50 2.94
N VAL A 229 9.65 -16.57 2.30
CA VAL A 229 10.46 -17.78 2.08
C VAL A 229 10.19 -18.38 0.71
N ASN A 230 11.24 -18.96 0.13
CA ASN A 230 11.12 -19.84 -1.03
C ASN A 230 11.02 -21.30 -0.52
N HIS A 231 10.42 -22.14 -1.35
CA HIS A 231 10.21 -23.56 -1.14
C HIS A 231 11.46 -24.32 -0.67
N ASN A 232 12.63 -24.02 -1.23
CA ASN A 232 13.87 -24.74 -0.93
C ASN A 232 14.40 -24.46 0.49
N ASP A 233 14.15 -23.26 1.02
CA ASP A 233 14.77 -22.80 2.28
C ASP A 233 14.02 -23.28 3.53
N LEU A 234 12.75 -23.68 3.35
CA LEU A 234 11.89 -24.21 4.40
C LEU A 234 12.47 -25.47 5.07
N ASN A 235 13.11 -26.35 4.31
CA ASN A 235 13.60 -27.62 4.86
C ASN A 235 14.75 -27.41 5.86
N GLU A 236 15.64 -26.45 5.62
CA GLU A 236 16.75 -26.14 6.53
C GLU A 236 16.24 -25.46 7.82
N MET A 237 15.22 -24.62 7.69
CA MET A 237 14.64 -23.87 8.81
C MET A 237 13.92 -24.75 9.84
N GLN A 238 13.30 -25.86 9.42
CA GLN A 238 12.47 -26.68 10.29
C GLN A 238 13.19 -27.13 11.58
N TYR A 239 14.48 -27.43 11.48
CA TYR A 239 15.28 -27.86 12.63
C TYR A 239 15.59 -26.73 13.60
N SER A 240 15.74 -25.49 13.11
CA SER A 240 16.12 -24.33 13.92
C SER A 240 14.93 -23.77 14.71
N PHE A 241 13.70 -23.89 14.19
CA PHE A 241 12.53 -23.33 14.86
C PHE A 241 11.92 -24.24 15.95
N ARG A 242 12.34 -25.50 15.99
CA ARG A 242 11.76 -26.49 16.92
C ARG A 242 12.08 -26.09 18.37
N ASN A 243 11.05 -25.76 19.15
CA ASN A 243 11.09 -25.41 20.58
C ASN A 243 11.51 -23.97 20.94
N ILE A 244 11.46 -23.02 20.02
CA ILE A 244 11.94 -21.66 20.29
C ILE A 244 10.80 -20.63 20.32
N LEU A 245 9.69 -20.87 19.63
CA LEU A 245 8.70 -19.83 19.38
C LEU A 245 7.54 -19.80 20.41
N PHE A 246 7.80 -20.05 21.68
CA PHE A 246 6.73 -20.17 22.69
C PHE A 246 6.01 -18.84 23.00
N GLN A 247 6.68 -17.70 22.85
CA GLN A 247 6.12 -16.36 23.09
C GLN A 247 5.63 -15.66 21.81
N LEU A 248 5.64 -16.39 20.68
CA LEU A 248 5.27 -15.80 19.40
C LEU A 248 3.76 -15.56 19.35
N GLU A 249 3.35 -14.30 19.34
CA GLU A 249 1.94 -13.88 19.28
C GLU A 249 1.47 -13.66 17.83
N GLU A 250 2.39 -13.25 16.94
CA GLU A 250 2.09 -12.94 15.55
C GLU A 250 3.04 -13.67 14.60
N LEU A 251 2.47 -14.34 13.59
CA LEU A 251 3.22 -15.01 12.54
C LEU A 251 2.71 -14.56 11.17
N GLU A 252 3.57 -13.97 10.35
CA GLU A 252 3.29 -13.66 8.95
C GLU A 252 4.18 -14.51 8.06
N LEU A 253 3.59 -15.31 7.18
CA LEU A 253 4.28 -16.13 6.20
C LEU A 253 3.96 -15.61 4.80
N GLU A 254 4.95 -15.48 3.94
CA GLU A 254 4.78 -15.09 2.54
C GLU A 254 5.58 -16.05 1.65
N THR A 255 4.87 -16.76 0.78
CA THR A 255 5.50 -17.55 -0.28
C THR A 255 5.89 -16.66 -1.43
N VAL A 256 7.16 -16.74 -1.84
CA VAL A 256 7.55 -16.19 -3.12
C VAL A 256 7.31 -17.27 -4.18
N PRO A 257 6.51 -17.02 -5.22
CA PRO A 257 6.31 -17.99 -6.29
C PRO A 257 7.65 -18.34 -6.94
N ASP A 258 7.85 -19.62 -7.24
CA ASP A 258 9.02 -20.07 -7.98
C ASP A 258 9.04 -19.37 -9.35
N VAL A 259 10.18 -18.75 -9.68
CA VAL A 259 10.38 -18.07 -10.96
C VAL A 259 10.39 -19.09 -12.12
N HIS A 260 10.69 -20.37 -11.84
CA HIS A 260 10.85 -21.45 -12.82
C HIS A 260 10.03 -22.72 -12.51
N PRO A 261 8.69 -22.65 -12.53
CA PRO A 261 7.83 -23.78 -12.16
C PRO A 261 8.05 -25.02 -13.06
N HIS A 262 8.41 -24.84 -14.34
CA HIS A 262 8.53 -25.94 -15.30
C HIS A 262 9.71 -26.90 -15.06
N LYS A 263 10.63 -26.59 -14.15
CA LYS A 263 11.80 -27.45 -13.89
C LYS A 263 11.81 -28.08 -12.50
N SER A 264 10.92 -27.65 -11.62
CA SER A 264 10.89 -28.08 -10.24
C SER A 264 9.84 -29.17 -10.07
N SER A 265 10.26 -30.40 -9.81
CA SER A 265 9.38 -31.48 -9.34
C SER A 265 9.00 -31.31 -7.86
N ALA A 266 9.12 -30.11 -7.30
CA ALA A 266 8.85 -29.88 -5.90
C ALA A 266 7.36 -30.16 -5.59
N PRO A 267 7.07 -30.75 -4.42
CA PRO A 267 5.71 -31.08 -4.04
C PRO A 267 4.85 -29.80 -3.98
N ARG A 268 3.66 -29.84 -4.58
CA ARG A 268 2.74 -28.69 -4.68
C ARG A 268 2.26 -28.16 -3.32
N ASN A 269 2.46 -28.92 -2.24
CA ASN A 269 2.02 -28.57 -0.88
C ASN A 269 3.10 -28.77 0.19
N ILE A 270 4.17 -27.97 0.11
CA ILE A 270 5.28 -28.03 1.07
C ILE A 270 4.83 -27.62 2.48
N TRP A 271 3.92 -26.65 2.59
CA TRP A 271 3.47 -26.13 3.87
C TRP A 271 2.73 -27.16 4.72
N ALA A 272 1.97 -28.08 4.11
CA ALA A 272 1.30 -29.16 4.84
C ALA A 272 2.27 -30.05 5.65
N HIS A 273 3.53 -30.13 5.23
CA HIS A 273 4.55 -30.93 5.92
C HIS A 273 5.24 -30.16 7.06
N TRP A 274 4.99 -28.85 7.18
CA TRP A 274 5.73 -27.96 8.05
C TRP A 274 5.04 -27.78 9.40
N ARG A 275 5.20 -28.80 10.27
CA ARG A 275 4.59 -28.86 11.61
C ARG A 275 5.24 -28.00 12.67
N VAL A 276 6.26 -27.22 12.32
CA VAL A 276 7.01 -26.44 13.31
C VAL A 276 6.18 -25.35 13.97
N PHE A 277 5.12 -24.90 13.29
CA PHE A 277 4.20 -23.89 13.82
C PHE A 277 2.97 -24.49 14.52
N GLU A 278 2.82 -25.81 14.56
CA GLU A 278 1.66 -26.48 15.18
C GLU A 278 1.65 -26.28 16.70
N SER A 279 2.83 -26.15 17.32
CA SER A 279 3.03 -26.04 18.77
C SER A 279 3.35 -24.63 19.25
N LEU A 280 2.70 -23.59 18.71
CA LEU A 280 2.91 -22.18 19.10
C LEU A 280 1.86 -21.70 20.13
N PRO A 281 2.01 -21.94 21.45
CA PRO A 281 0.94 -21.75 22.42
C PRO A 281 0.48 -20.30 22.62
N ALA A 282 1.29 -19.31 22.25
CA ALA A 282 0.95 -17.88 22.39
C ALA A 282 0.40 -17.26 21.11
N LEU A 283 0.37 -17.99 19.98
CA LEU A 283 0.01 -17.44 18.68
C LEU A 283 -1.46 -17.00 18.64
N LYS A 284 -1.68 -15.71 18.38
CA LYS A 284 -3.01 -15.07 18.31
C LYS A 284 -3.33 -14.57 16.91
N THR A 285 -2.32 -14.14 16.17
CA THR A 285 -2.46 -13.54 14.83
C THR A 285 -1.65 -14.32 13.82
N PHE A 286 -2.30 -14.76 12.74
CA PHE A 286 -1.65 -15.48 11.66
C PHE A 286 -1.95 -14.82 10.32
N THR A 287 -0.92 -14.40 9.60
CA THR A 287 -1.03 -13.91 8.22
C THR A 287 -0.34 -14.89 7.30
N PHE A 288 -1.01 -15.33 6.24
CA PHE A 288 -0.43 -16.20 5.23
C PHE A 288 -0.65 -15.58 3.86
N THR A 289 0.44 -15.31 3.15
CA THR A 289 0.44 -14.84 1.78
C THR A 289 0.91 -15.97 0.88
N GLY A 290 -0.02 -16.60 0.18
CA GLY A 290 0.17 -17.85 -0.55
C GLY A 290 -0.23 -17.78 -2.02
N THR A 291 0.20 -18.75 -2.82
CA THR A 291 -0.42 -19.02 -4.13
C THR A 291 -1.69 -19.86 -3.96
N PHE A 292 -2.52 -19.96 -5.00
CA PHE A 292 -3.78 -20.74 -5.00
C PHE A 292 -3.61 -22.26 -4.86
N THR A 293 -2.39 -22.75 -4.73
CA THR A 293 -2.08 -24.16 -4.54
C THR A 293 -1.59 -24.49 -3.15
N THR A 294 -1.23 -23.47 -2.37
CA THR A 294 -0.63 -23.69 -1.06
C THR A 294 -1.70 -23.67 0.00
N THR A 295 -2.00 -24.82 0.60
CA THR A 295 -2.70 -24.83 1.88
C THR A 295 -1.80 -24.18 2.93
N PRO A 296 -2.35 -23.41 3.87
CA PRO A 296 -1.55 -22.85 4.95
C PRO A 296 -0.90 -23.98 5.77
N PRO A 297 0.26 -23.74 6.40
CA PRO A 297 0.87 -24.72 7.28
C PRO A 297 -0.01 -25.00 8.49
N PRO A 298 0.15 -26.17 9.14
CA PRO A 298 -0.51 -26.45 10.41
C PRO A 298 -0.03 -25.46 11.48
N VAL A 299 -1.00 -24.74 12.05
CA VAL A 299 -0.84 -23.79 13.15
C VAL A 299 -1.90 -24.14 14.22
N PRO A 300 -1.77 -23.67 15.47
CA PRO A 300 -2.78 -23.91 16.50
C PRO A 300 -4.03 -23.07 16.26
N TRP A 301 -4.82 -23.45 15.25
CA TRP A 301 -5.99 -22.71 14.78
C TRP A 301 -6.99 -22.35 15.88
N ALA A 302 -7.13 -23.23 16.89
CA ALA A 302 -8.10 -23.09 17.96
C ALA A 302 -7.94 -21.81 18.82
N GLN A 303 -6.71 -21.30 18.94
CA GLN A 303 -6.38 -20.12 19.76
C GLN A 303 -6.20 -18.85 18.92
N LEU A 304 -6.27 -18.95 17.59
CA LEU A 304 -6.14 -17.79 16.73
C LEU A 304 -7.36 -16.88 16.89
N THR A 305 -7.08 -15.60 17.06
CA THR A 305 -8.08 -14.52 17.14
C THR A 305 -8.19 -13.78 15.82
N HIS A 306 -7.10 -13.72 15.05
CA HIS A 306 -7.03 -13.01 13.78
C HIS A 306 -6.28 -13.86 12.75
N VAL A 307 -6.91 -14.12 11.61
CA VAL A 307 -6.31 -14.82 10.47
C VAL A 307 -6.42 -13.92 9.25
N HIS A 308 -5.31 -13.66 8.57
CA HIS A 308 -5.30 -12.95 7.30
C HIS A 308 -4.69 -13.83 6.19
N PHE A 309 -5.54 -14.36 5.32
CA PHE A 309 -5.14 -15.12 4.16
C PHE A 309 -5.07 -14.21 2.92
N LYS A 310 -3.87 -13.91 2.44
CA LYS A 310 -3.61 -13.11 1.24
C LYS A 310 -3.29 -14.04 0.07
N LEU A 311 -4.09 -14.00 -0.97
CA LEU A 311 -3.84 -14.69 -2.21
C LEU A 311 -2.91 -13.85 -3.08
N ALA A 312 -1.77 -14.42 -3.49
CA ALA A 312 -0.79 -13.75 -4.33
C ALA A 312 -1.30 -13.53 -5.76
N SER A 313 -0.92 -12.39 -6.37
CA SER A 313 -1.47 -11.86 -7.62
C SER A 313 -1.28 -12.75 -8.87
N ARG A 314 -2.14 -12.50 -9.87
CA ARG A 314 -2.25 -13.01 -11.26
C ARG A 314 -1.06 -13.71 -11.93
N GLU A 315 0.18 -13.26 -11.72
CA GLU A 315 1.38 -13.81 -12.37
C GLU A 315 1.69 -15.25 -11.92
N ALA A 316 1.39 -15.58 -10.67
CA ALA A 316 1.46 -16.96 -10.19
C ALA A 316 0.36 -17.85 -10.80
N ARG A 317 -0.78 -17.25 -11.20
CA ARG A 317 -2.02 -17.96 -11.52
C ARG A 317 -2.19 -18.32 -13.00
N LYS A 318 -1.71 -17.49 -13.94
CA LYS A 318 -1.68 -17.83 -15.40
C LYS A 318 -0.88 -19.11 -15.73
N ARG A 319 -0.19 -19.68 -14.75
CA ARG A 319 0.71 -20.83 -14.90
C ARG A 319 0.14 -22.14 -14.29
N LEU A 320 -1.05 -22.10 -13.70
CA LEU A 320 -1.67 -23.18 -12.91
C LEU A 320 -2.92 -23.79 -13.58
N ASP A 321 -3.29 -23.31 -14.78
CA ASP A 321 -4.57 -23.62 -15.45
C ASP A 321 -4.73 -25.09 -15.92
N ASP A 322 -3.77 -26.01 -15.69
CA ASP A 322 -3.83 -27.37 -16.26
C ASP A 322 -4.05 -28.53 -15.26
N GLU A 323 -3.85 -28.36 -13.94
CA GLU A 323 -3.89 -29.54 -13.02
C GLU A 323 -4.31 -29.28 -11.56
N ASP A 324 -4.78 -28.09 -11.18
CA ASP A 324 -4.94 -27.79 -9.76
C ASP A 324 -6.35 -28.02 -9.22
N GLY A 325 -6.38 -28.58 -8.01
CA GLY A 325 -7.59 -28.92 -7.29
C GLY A 325 -8.50 -27.71 -7.06
N PRO A 326 -9.77 -27.98 -6.73
CA PRO A 326 -10.80 -26.96 -6.68
C PRO A 326 -10.50 -25.90 -5.61
N LEU A 327 -10.80 -24.63 -5.92
CA LEU A 327 -10.55 -23.47 -5.05
C LEU A 327 -11.06 -23.64 -3.60
N TYR A 328 -12.11 -24.42 -3.39
CA TYR A 328 -12.64 -24.68 -2.06
C TYR A 328 -11.62 -25.37 -1.14
N SER A 329 -10.68 -26.14 -1.68
CA SER A 329 -9.63 -26.80 -0.89
C SER A 329 -8.74 -25.80 -0.13
N LEU A 330 -8.56 -24.59 -0.67
CA LEU A 330 -7.83 -23.50 -0.02
C LEU A 330 -8.52 -22.98 1.23
N PHE A 331 -9.84 -23.14 1.33
CA PHE A 331 -10.64 -22.66 2.46
C PHE A 331 -10.83 -23.72 3.55
N SER A 332 -10.27 -24.92 3.39
CA SER A 332 -10.33 -26.00 4.40
C SER A 332 -9.80 -25.60 5.78
N PHE A 333 -8.88 -24.61 5.85
CA PHE A 333 -8.40 -24.10 7.13
C PHE A 333 -9.50 -23.42 7.97
N LEU A 334 -10.59 -22.94 7.34
CA LEU A 334 -11.70 -22.30 8.04
C LEU A 334 -12.37 -23.27 9.02
N GLU A 335 -12.41 -24.56 8.73
CA GLU A 335 -12.99 -25.60 9.61
C GLU A 335 -12.31 -25.66 10.99
N HIS A 336 -11.07 -25.17 11.07
CA HIS A 336 -10.27 -25.20 12.28
C HIS A 336 -10.37 -23.91 13.10
N CYS A 337 -11.03 -22.87 12.56
CA CYS A 337 -11.20 -21.57 13.23
C CYS A 337 -12.34 -21.61 14.27
N THR A 338 -12.19 -20.85 15.36
CA THR A 338 -13.13 -20.82 16.48
C THR A 338 -14.04 -19.60 16.47
N GLU A 339 -15.05 -19.59 17.34
CA GLU A 339 -16.03 -18.51 17.52
C GLU A 339 -15.50 -17.17 18.05
N HIS A 340 -14.19 -17.07 18.25
CA HIS A 340 -13.52 -15.80 18.58
C HIS A 340 -12.58 -15.34 17.47
N CYS A 341 -12.50 -16.09 16.37
CA CYS A 341 -11.59 -15.82 15.26
C CYS A 341 -12.24 -14.90 14.22
N THR A 342 -11.51 -13.85 13.85
CA THR A 342 -11.78 -12.99 12.69
C THR A 342 -10.91 -13.43 11.53
N VAL A 343 -11.53 -13.81 10.42
CA VAL A 343 -10.81 -14.23 9.21
C VAL A 343 -10.95 -13.18 8.12
N VAL A 344 -9.82 -12.69 7.63
CA VAL A 344 -9.70 -11.82 6.46
C VAL A 344 -9.12 -12.62 5.31
N ILE A 345 -9.81 -12.68 4.19
CA ILE A 345 -9.33 -13.30 2.96
C ILE A 345 -9.21 -12.19 1.93
N SER A 346 -7.99 -11.90 1.48
CA SER A 346 -7.73 -10.86 0.49
C SER A 346 -7.09 -11.39 -0.77
N GLY A 347 -7.17 -10.64 -1.87
CA GLY A 347 -6.57 -11.04 -3.15
C GLY A 347 -7.45 -12.02 -3.92
N LEU A 348 -8.74 -12.07 -3.62
CA LEU A 348 -9.71 -12.86 -4.36
C LEU A 348 -9.89 -12.26 -5.75
N GLU A 349 -9.15 -12.81 -6.71
CA GLU A 349 -9.36 -12.56 -8.13
C GLU A 349 -10.31 -13.63 -8.66
N GLU A 350 -11.47 -13.23 -9.18
CA GLU A 350 -12.39 -14.16 -9.84
C GLU A 350 -12.20 -14.07 -11.35
N ARG A 351 -11.90 -15.21 -11.95
CA ARG A 351 -12.00 -15.39 -13.40
C ARG A 351 -13.41 -15.85 -13.72
N HIS A 352 -13.89 -15.48 -14.90
CA HIS A 352 -15.00 -16.19 -15.52
C HIS A 352 -14.45 -17.52 -16.04
N ASP A 353 -14.14 -18.44 -15.12
CA ASP A 353 -13.70 -19.78 -15.48
C ASP A 353 -14.94 -20.65 -15.77
N PRO A 354 -15.07 -21.33 -16.91
CA PRO A 354 -16.14 -22.30 -17.10
C PRO A 354 -16.19 -23.37 -15.99
N GLU A 355 -15.08 -23.61 -15.28
CA GLU A 355 -15.05 -24.51 -14.13
C GLU A 355 -15.96 -24.09 -12.96
N TYR A 356 -16.35 -22.81 -12.85
CA TYR A 356 -17.31 -22.37 -11.82
C TYR A 356 -18.70 -23.00 -11.98
N GLU A 357 -19.04 -23.58 -13.14
CA GLU A 357 -20.27 -24.37 -13.30
C GLU A 357 -20.29 -25.63 -12.43
N HIS A 358 -19.13 -26.10 -11.98
CA HIS A 358 -18.98 -27.32 -11.18
C HIS A 358 -18.87 -27.04 -9.68
N TRP A 359 -19.05 -25.78 -9.25
CA TRP A 359 -19.03 -25.49 -7.82
C TRP A 359 -20.14 -26.25 -7.11
N PRO A 360 -19.83 -26.89 -5.97
CA PRO A 360 -20.84 -27.63 -5.23
C PRO A 360 -21.96 -26.68 -4.84
N THR A 361 -23.20 -27.11 -5.11
CA THR A 361 -24.39 -26.31 -4.81
C THR A 361 -24.69 -26.25 -3.32
N GLN A 362 -24.14 -27.20 -2.56
CA GLN A 362 -24.27 -27.32 -1.10
C GLN A 362 -23.00 -26.82 -0.40
N PRO A 363 -23.12 -26.28 0.83
CA PRO A 363 -21.96 -25.88 1.61
C PRO A 363 -21.09 -27.10 1.89
N THR A 364 -19.79 -26.96 1.62
CA THR A 364 -18.81 -28.03 1.83
C THR A 364 -17.98 -27.81 3.08
N LEU A 365 -17.94 -26.58 3.60
CA LEU A 365 -17.07 -26.19 4.71
C LEU A 365 -17.90 -25.59 5.83
N ARG A 366 -17.80 -26.19 7.03
CA ARG A 366 -18.45 -25.69 8.23
C ARG A 366 -17.43 -25.09 9.18
N SER A 367 -17.66 -23.86 9.65
CA SER A 367 -16.75 -23.17 10.57
C SER A 367 -17.50 -22.46 11.67
N ALA A 368 -16.87 -22.36 12.84
CA ALA A 368 -17.42 -21.66 14.00
C ALA A 368 -17.02 -20.17 14.05
N LEU A 369 -16.32 -19.62 13.04
CA LEU A 369 -15.75 -18.28 13.07
C LEU A 369 -16.73 -17.14 13.43
N HIS A 370 -16.21 -16.08 14.05
CA HIS A 370 -16.98 -14.90 14.48
C HIS A 370 -17.23 -13.92 13.34
N ALA A 371 -16.17 -13.60 12.58
CA ALA A 371 -16.20 -12.55 11.58
C ALA A 371 -15.46 -13.01 10.31
N LEU A 372 -16.08 -12.76 9.15
CA LEU A 372 -15.51 -13.10 7.84
C LEU A 372 -15.43 -11.85 6.96
N HIS A 373 -14.21 -11.47 6.58
CA HIS A 373 -13.95 -10.37 5.67
C HIS A 373 -13.39 -10.91 4.35
N LEU A 374 -14.10 -10.70 3.26
CA LEU A 374 -13.70 -11.07 1.91
C LEU A 374 -13.30 -9.79 1.16
N LEU A 375 -12.02 -9.65 0.84
CA LEU A 375 -11.46 -8.50 0.14
C LEU A 375 -10.98 -8.94 -1.24
N THR A 376 -11.65 -8.52 -2.30
CA THR A 376 -11.14 -8.75 -3.65
C THR A 376 -10.07 -7.72 -4.00
N SER A 377 -9.17 -8.07 -4.90
CA SER A 377 -8.23 -7.13 -5.49
C SER A 377 -8.44 -7.06 -6.99
N THR A 378 -8.75 -5.88 -7.50
CA THR A 378 -8.81 -5.61 -8.94
C THR A 378 -7.47 -5.06 -9.42
N ILE A 379 -6.76 -5.83 -10.23
CA ILE A 379 -5.55 -5.30 -10.90
C ILE A 379 -5.89 -4.82 -12.33
N ASP A 380 -6.93 -5.35 -13.00
CA ASP A 380 -7.06 -5.20 -14.47
C ASP A 380 -8.46 -4.90 -15.05
N GLY A 381 -9.45 -4.45 -14.27
CA GLY A 381 -10.71 -3.87 -14.79
C GLY A 381 -11.61 -4.73 -15.70
N ALA A 382 -11.26 -6.00 -15.96
CA ALA A 382 -11.94 -6.87 -16.92
C ALA A 382 -12.62 -8.10 -16.31
N GLY A 383 -12.49 -8.34 -15.01
CA GLY A 383 -13.14 -9.47 -14.34
C GLY A 383 -14.59 -9.17 -13.99
N ARG A 384 -15.51 -10.12 -14.22
CA ARG A 384 -16.86 -10.16 -13.63
C ARG A 384 -16.83 -11.23 -12.54
N GLY A 385 -16.39 -10.85 -11.34
CA GLY A 385 -16.45 -11.73 -10.18
C GLY A 385 -17.75 -11.55 -9.41
N GLU A 386 -18.24 -12.62 -8.81
CA GLU A 386 -19.20 -12.68 -7.72
C GLU A 386 -18.50 -13.28 -6.46
N PRO A 387 -17.75 -12.49 -5.66
CA PRO A 387 -17.09 -12.95 -4.42
C PRO A 387 -18.07 -13.60 -3.44
N ILE A 388 -19.34 -13.20 -3.55
CA ILE A 388 -20.46 -13.78 -2.82
C ILE A 388 -20.60 -15.29 -3.04
N ARG A 389 -20.13 -15.85 -4.17
CA ARG A 389 -20.13 -17.29 -4.43
C ARG A 389 -19.34 -18.08 -3.40
N ILE A 390 -18.31 -17.49 -2.80
CA ILE A 390 -17.57 -18.13 -1.70
C ILE A 390 -18.53 -18.43 -0.55
N LEU A 391 -19.52 -17.57 -0.29
CA LEU A 391 -20.51 -17.82 0.76
C LEU A 391 -21.38 -19.05 0.49
N GLN A 392 -21.52 -19.51 -0.76
CA GLN A 392 -22.23 -20.75 -1.08
C GLN A 392 -21.52 -21.99 -0.51
N LEU A 393 -20.19 -21.95 -0.46
CA LEU A 393 -19.35 -23.04 0.05
C LEU A 393 -19.34 -23.12 1.59
N LEU A 394 -19.76 -22.05 2.26
CA LEU A 394 -19.57 -21.87 3.69
C LEU A 394 -20.87 -22.08 4.49
N ASP A 395 -20.77 -22.83 5.57
CA ASP A 395 -21.74 -22.97 6.65
C ASP A 395 -21.15 -22.35 7.93
N LEU A 396 -21.58 -21.14 8.28
CA LEU A 396 -21.00 -20.33 9.36
C LEU A 396 -22.05 -20.00 10.43
N PRO A 397 -22.51 -20.98 11.22
CA PRO A 397 -23.63 -20.79 12.16
C PRO A 397 -23.39 -19.70 13.21
N ASN A 398 -22.12 -19.39 13.52
CA ASN A 398 -21.73 -18.45 14.56
C ASN A 398 -21.26 -17.09 14.03
N VAL A 399 -21.29 -16.86 12.71
CA VAL A 399 -20.80 -15.60 12.16
C VAL A 399 -21.70 -14.44 12.54
N ALA A 400 -21.11 -13.46 13.22
CA ALA A 400 -21.78 -12.25 13.66
C ALA A 400 -21.48 -11.07 12.72
N GLU A 401 -20.36 -11.09 12.00
CA GLU A 401 -19.92 -10.02 11.11
C GLU A 401 -19.46 -10.55 9.76
N VAL A 402 -20.01 -10.01 8.68
CA VAL A 402 -19.58 -10.29 7.31
C VAL A 402 -19.24 -8.99 6.61
N ARG A 403 -18.03 -8.93 6.06
CA ARG A 403 -17.56 -7.82 5.24
C ARG A 403 -17.23 -8.32 3.83
N LEU A 404 -17.86 -7.72 2.84
CA LEU A 404 -17.61 -7.95 1.43
C LEU A 404 -17.03 -6.66 0.85
N ASP A 405 -15.79 -6.70 0.42
CA ASP A 405 -15.12 -5.58 -0.26
C ASP A 405 -14.78 -6.02 -1.68
N ALA A 406 -15.40 -5.35 -2.64
CA ALA A 406 -15.26 -5.65 -4.04
C ALA A 406 -14.10 -4.92 -4.72
N GLY A 407 -13.40 -3.95 -4.11
CA GLY A 407 -12.31 -3.24 -4.78
C GLY A 407 -12.76 -2.38 -5.99
N GLY A 408 -12.12 -1.22 -6.18
CA GLY A 408 -12.71 -0.06 -6.87
C GLY A 408 -12.88 -0.05 -8.39
N TYR A 409 -12.96 -1.18 -9.10
CA TYR A 409 -13.03 -1.16 -10.58
C TYR A 409 -14.04 -2.10 -11.26
N TYR A 410 -14.94 -2.77 -10.53
CA TYR A 410 -15.84 -3.75 -11.16
C TYR A 410 -16.99 -3.11 -11.95
N ARG A 411 -17.20 -3.60 -13.18
CA ARG A 411 -18.40 -3.39 -14.01
C ARG A 411 -19.21 -4.68 -14.04
N GLY A 412 -20.15 -4.84 -13.12
CA GLY A 412 -21.06 -5.99 -13.15
C GLY A 412 -21.53 -6.43 -11.78
N HIS A 413 -22.70 -7.07 -11.75
CA HIS A 413 -23.41 -7.49 -10.54
C HIS A 413 -22.56 -8.44 -9.69
N LEU A 414 -22.21 -7.98 -8.49
CA LEU A 414 -21.48 -8.73 -7.46
C LEU A 414 -22.44 -9.44 -6.50
N TRP A 415 -23.69 -8.99 -6.46
CA TRP A 415 -24.70 -9.52 -5.55
C TRP A 415 -25.56 -10.59 -6.20
N ASN A 416 -25.61 -11.75 -5.57
CA ASN A 416 -26.53 -12.83 -5.91
C ASN A 416 -27.48 -13.06 -4.73
N PRO A 417 -28.77 -12.66 -4.84
CA PRO A 417 -29.71 -12.73 -3.73
C PRO A 417 -29.99 -14.18 -3.28
N ALA A 418 -29.95 -15.15 -4.20
CA ALA A 418 -30.17 -16.55 -3.87
C ALA A 418 -29.02 -17.12 -3.02
N ILE A 419 -27.77 -16.80 -3.39
CA ILE A 419 -26.58 -17.24 -2.62
C ILE A 419 -26.57 -16.60 -1.24
N PHE A 420 -26.80 -15.28 -1.16
CA PHE A 420 -26.86 -14.60 0.13
C PHE A 420 -27.99 -15.15 1.01
N SER A 421 -29.16 -15.40 0.43
CA SER A 421 -30.30 -15.96 1.16
C SER A 421 -29.99 -17.33 1.75
N ALA A 422 -29.41 -18.21 0.93
CA ALA A 422 -28.97 -19.51 1.39
C ALA A 422 -27.93 -19.38 2.52
N PHE A 423 -26.98 -18.44 2.42
CA PHE A 423 -25.98 -18.16 3.44
C PHE A 423 -26.60 -17.68 4.75
N VAL A 424 -27.48 -16.68 4.73
CA VAL A 424 -28.13 -16.14 5.95
C VAL A 424 -28.96 -17.19 6.67
N ASN A 425 -29.63 -18.08 5.94
CA ASN A 425 -30.36 -19.20 6.54
C ASN A 425 -29.45 -20.16 7.32
N ARG A 426 -28.17 -20.27 6.93
CA ARG A 426 -27.14 -21.03 7.64
C ARG A 426 -26.44 -20.22 8.74
N SER A 427 -26.47 -18.90 8.62
CA SER A 427 -25.77 -17.93 9.46
C SER A 427 -26.75 -17.01 10.21
N PRO A 428 -27.62 -17.54 11.08
CA PRO A 428 -28.73 -16.78 11.67
C PRO A 428 -28.29 -15.69 12.65
N LEU A 429 -27.03 -15.73 13.14
CA LEU A 429 -26.49 -14.80 14.12
C LEU A 429 -25.86 -13.54 13.50
N LEU A 430 -26.03 -13.31 12.20
CA LEU A 430 -25.46 -12.15 11.52
C LEU A 430 -25.99 -10.83 12.12
N THR A 431 -25.10 -10.06 12.73
CA THR A 431 -25.40 -8.76 13.35
C THR A 431 -24.75 -7.57 12.63
N ALA A 432 -23.72 -7.80 11.82
CA ALA A 432 -23.02 -6.76 11.08
C ALA A 432 -22.77 -7.17 9.63
N LEU A 433 -23.17 -6.30 8.69
CA LEU A 433 -23.00 -6.50 7.26
C LEU A 433 -22.32 -5.26 6.68
N HIS A 434 -21.14 -5.45 6.10
CA HIS A 434 -20.37 -4.39 5.46
C HIS A 434 -20.24 -4.71 3.96
N LEU A 435 -20.75 -3.84 3.11
CA LEU A 435 -20.72 -3.95 1.66
C LEU A 435 -19.93 -2.77 1.09
N LEU A 436 -18.68 -3.00 0.69
CA LEU A 436 -17.78 -1.98 0.15
C LEU A 436 -17.54 -2.23 -1.33
N GLY A 437 -17.91 -1.28 -2.19
CA GLY A 437 -17.85 -1.44 -3.64
C GLY A 437 -18.77 -2.50 -4.24
N VAL A 438 -19.70 -3.06 -3.47
CA VAL A 438 -20.55 -4.17 -3.90
C VAL A 438 -21.78 -3.68 -4.65
N THR A 439 -21.85 -3.90 -5.97
CA THR A 439 -23.06 -3.64 -6.77
C THR A 439 -24.24 -4.48 -6.28
N ILE A 440 -25.24 -3.85 -5.66
CA ILE A 440 -26.49 -4.46 -5.19
C ILE A 440 -27.70 -3.65 -5.66
N ALA A 441 -28.72 -4.32 -6.22
CA ALA A 441 -29.96 -3.66 -6.59
C ALA A 441 -30.78 -3.31 -5.32
N PRO A 442 -31.54 -2.19 -5.31
CA PRO A 442 -32.40 -1.82 -4.19
C PRO A 442 -33.26 -2.95 -3.62
N MET A 443 -33.96 -3.68 -4.51
CA MET A 443 -34.85 -4.76 -4.12
C MET A 443 -34.11 -5.94 -3.51
N ASP A 444 -32.88 -6.20 -3.93
CA ASP A 444 -32.04 -7.26 -3.38
C ASP A 444 -31.51 -6.87 -2.00
N LEU A 445 -31.14 -5.60 -1.79
CA LEU A 445 -30.76 -5.09 -0.47
C LEU A 445 -31.94 -5.18 0.51
N ILE A 446 -33.13 -4.76 0.09
CA ILE A 446 -34.36 -4.88 0.90
C ILE A 446 -34.62 -6.35 1.25
N SER A 447 -34.45 -7.26 0.28
CA SER A 447 -34.62 -8.69 0.49
C SER A 447 -33.57 -9.26 1.46
N ALA A 448 -32.32 -8.82 1.38
CA ALA A 448 -31.24 -9.19 2.29
C ALA A 448 -31.53 -8.73 3.74
N LEU A 449 -32.03 -7.51 3.90
CA LEU A 449 -32.35 -6.93 5.21
C LEU A 449 -33.57 -7.59 5.87
N ARG A 450 -34.54 -8.05 5.07
CA ARG A 450 -35.68 -8.84 5.59
C ARG A 450 -35.26 -10.18 6.16
N GLN A 451 -34.23 -10.79 5.58
CA GLN A 451 -33.72 -12.10 6.00
C GLN A 451 -32.76 -12.00 7.19
N THR A 452 -32.31 -10.81 7.55
CA THR A 452 -31.34 -10.56 8.63
C THR A 452 -31.98 -9.76 9.78
N PRO A 453 -32.98 -10.31 10.49
CA PRO A 453 -33.72 -9.57 11.52
C PRO A 453 -32.85 -9.19 12.73
N LEU A 454 -31.70 -9.85 12.92
CA LEU A 454 -30.74 -9.56 13.98
C LEU A 454 -29.69 -8.51 13.60
N LEU A 455 -29.72 -8.00 12.36
CA LEU A 455 -28.75 -7.04 11.88
C LEU A 455 -28.82 -5.74 12.70
N GLN A 456 -27.68 -5.36 13.27
CA GLN A 456 -27.47 -4.16 14.08
C GLN A 456 -26.63 -3.13 13.36
N ARG A 457 -25.66 -3.56 12.54
CA ARG A 457 -24.75 -2.68 11.81
C ARG A 457 -24.84 -2.96 10.32
N LEU A 458 -25.13 -1.92 9.54
CA LEU A 458 -25.09 -1.96 8.08
C LEU A 458 -24.15 -0.87 7.60
N SER A 459 -23.11 -1.25 6.85
CA SER A 459 -22.21 -0.32 6.20
C SER A 459 -22.28 -0.52 4.70
N LEU A 460 -22.62 0.54 3.97
CA LEU A 460 -22.62 0.59 2.51
C LEU A 460 -21.60 1.63 2.09
N GLU A 461 -20.53 1.20 1.43
CA GLU A 461 -19.48 2.07 0.92
C GLU A 461 -19.36 1.90 -0.59
N ASP A 462 -19.35 2.98 -1.36
CA ASP A 462 -19.08 2.96 -2.80
C ASP A 462 -17.63 3.38 -3.04
N HIS A 463 -16.96 2.66 -3.94
CA HIS A 463 -15.61 3.04 -4.35
C HIS A 463 -15.70 4.19 -5.38
N ALA A 464 -14.68 5.04 -5.39
CA ALA A 464 -14.65 6.27 -6.18
C ALA A 464 -15.14 6.13 -7.63
N LYS A 465 -15.75 7.21 -8.17
CA LYS A 465 -16.28 7.30 -9.55
C LYS A 465 -15.40 6.49 -10.51
N SER A 466 -15.96 5.40 -11.04
CA SER A 466 -15.30 4.70 -12.14
C SER A 466 -15.00 5.73 -13.23
N HIS A 467 -13.85 5.61 -13.91
CA HIS A 467 -13.40 6.56 -14.96
C HIS A 467 -14.40 6.80 -16.12
N LYS A 468 -15.60 6.18 -16.11
CA LYS A 468 -16.68 6.42 -17.08
C LYS A 468 -18.01 6.85 -16.44
N GLY A 469 -17.99 7.43 -15.24
CA GLY A 469 -19.19 8.06 -14.65
C GLY A 469 -20.31 7.10 -14.25
N LEU A 470 -20.08 5.80 -14.26
CA LEU A 470 -21.03 4.81 -13.74
C LEU A 470 -20.78 4.64 -12.25
N PHE A 471 -21.78 5.03 -11.45
CA PHE A 471 -21.84 4.73 -10.01
C PHE A 471 -22.15 3.24 -9.80
N VAL A 472 -21.47 2.62 -8.84
CA VAL A 472 -21.55 1.16 -8.61
C VAL A 472 -22.73 0.82 -7.70
N PHE A 473 -23.19 1.79 -6.88
CA PHE A 473 -24.43 1.65 -6.15
C PHE A 473 -25.53 2.58 -6.67
N SER A 474 -26.68 1.99 -7.01
CA SER A 474 -27.95 2.71 -7.16
C SER A 474 -28.74 2.58 -5.87
N LEU A 475 -28.19 3.01 -4.73
CA LEU A 475 -29.04 3.28 -3.56
C LEU A 475 -29.83 4.55 -3.87
N ASP A 476 -30.95 4.38 -4.56
CA ASP A 476 -31.80 5.46 -4.99
C ASP A 476 -32.82 5.84 -3.90
N ASN A 477 -33.57 6.90 -4.19
CA ASN A 477 -34.68 7.35 -3.35
C ASN A 477 -35.74 6.27 -3.12
N ALA A 478 -35.90 5.31 -4.04
CA ALA A 478 -36.87 4.23 -3.87
C ALA A 478 -36.41 3.24 -2.79
N ALA A 479 -35.12 2.88 -2.75
CA ALA A 479 -34.54 2.03 -1.71
C ALA A 479 -34.74 2.64 -0.31
N LEU A 480 -34.39 3.92 -0.16
CA LEU A 480 -34.52 4.63 1.12
C LEU A 480 -35.97 4.80 1.55
N ARG A 481 -36.88 5.08 0.61
CA ARG A 481 -38.34 5.12 0.89
C ARG A 481 -38.82 3.80 1.46
N VAL A 482 -38.44 2.67 0.85
CA VAL A 482 -38.85 1.36 1.39
C VAL A 482 -38.28 1.17 2.79
N LEU A 483 -37.02 1.51 3.05
CA LEU A 483 -36.43 1.40 4.40
C LEU A 483 -37.11 2.30 5.44
N SER A 484 -37.63 3.45 5.01
CA SER A 484 -38.40 4.39 5.84
C SER A 484 -39.81 3.87 6.10
N ASP A 485 -40.53 3.46 5.06
CA ASP A 485 -41.92 3.02 5.13
C ASP A 485 -42.08 1.68 5.87
N THR A 486 -41.01 0.89 5.96
CA THR A 486 -41.03 -0.46 6.54
C THR A 486 -40.07 -0.62 7.72
N PRO A 487 -40.38 -0.03 8.90
CA PRO A 487 -39.49 -0.06 10.08
C PRO A 487 -39.23 -1.47 10.62
N TYR A 488 -40.03 -2.46 10.22
CA TYR A 488 -39.85 -3.86 10.56
C TYR A 488 -38.74 -4.56 9.76
N ILE A 489 -38.20 -3.94 8.71
CA ILE A 489 -37.02 -4.45 8.00
C ILE A 489 -35.78 -4.17 8.84
N ALA A 490 -35.01 -5.19 9.20
CA ALA A 490 -33.89 -5.08 10.15
C ALA A 490 -34.27 -4.28 11.42
N PRO A 491 -35.20 -4.80 12.26
CA PRO A 491 -35.75 -4.06 13.40
C PRO A 491 -34.73 -3.76 14.51
N ARG A 492 -33.53 -4.35 14.43
CA ARG A 492 -32.41 -4.12 15.36
C ARG A 492 -31.32 -3.20 14.81
N LEU A 493 -31.52 -2.62 13.61
CA LEU A 493 -30.52 -1.77 12.98
C LEU A 493 -30.28 -0.52 13.82
N ALA A 494 -29.08 -0.41 14.36
CA ALA A 494 -28.64 0.65 15.26
C ALA A 494 -27.50 1.51 14.69
N ASP A 495 -26.72 0.96 13.76
CA ASP A 495 -25.65 1.66 13.06
C ASP A 495 -25.87 1.54 11.55
N LEU A 496 -26.03 2.68 10.89
CA LEU A 496 -26.10 2.79 9.45
C LEU A 496 -24.99 3.70 8.97
N THR A 497 -24.00 3.12 8.29
CA THR A 497 -22.89 3.85 7.67
C THR A 497 -23.09 3.88 6.17
N LEU A 498 -23.16 5.08 5.59
CA LEU A 498 -23.30 5.31 4.15
C LEU A 498 -22.14 6.18 3.68
N VAL A 499 -21.23 5.60 2.87
CA VAL A 499 -20.05 6.30 2.33
C VAL A 499 -20.10 6.19 0.81
N SER A 500 -20.58 7.21 0.09
CA SER A 500 -20.66 7.15 -1.37
C SER A 500 -20.93 8.53 -1.98
N TYR A 501 -20.88 8.58 -3.30
CA TYR A 501 -21.47 9.62 -4.13
C TYR A 501 -22.98 9.39 -4.34
N PHE A 502 -23.70 8.93 -3.31
CA PHE A 502 -25.13 8.64 -3.46
C PHE A 502 -25.89 9.92 -3.84
N GLN A 503 -26.78 9.81 -4.83
CA GLN A 503 -27.75 10.84 -5.16
C GLN A 503 -29.09 10.47 -4.52
N PHE A 504 -29.21 10.67 -3.21
CA PHE A 504 -30.50 10.54 -2.53
C PHE A 504 -30.98 11.87 -1.94
N SER A 505 -32.29 11.97 -1.77
CA SER A 505 -32.95 13.10 -1.13
C SER A 505 -32.67 13.06 0.37
N GLU A 506 -32.06 14.12 0.88
CA GLU A 506 -31.81 14.31 2.31
C GLU A 506 -33.10 14.25 3.14
N ALA A 507 -34.22 14.73 2.59
CA ALA A 507 -35.52 14.62 3.24
C ALA A 507 -35.89 13.16 3.50
N LEU A 508 -35.60 12.25 2.56
CA LEU A 508 -35.85 10.81 2.74
C LEU A 508 -34.92 10.19 3.76
N LEU A 509 -33.66 10.65 3.82
CA LEU A 509 -32.75 10.20 4.87
C LEU A 509 -33.22 10.68 6.25
N ALA A 510 -33.64 11.95 6.37
CA ALA A 510 -34.18 12.50 7.61
C ALA A 510 -35.45 11.75 8.04
N ASP A 511 -36.36 11.45 7.10
CA ASP A 511 -37.56 10.66 7.36
C ASP A 511 -37.21 9.25 7.86
N LEU A 512 -36.27 8.57 7.18
CA LEU A 512 -35.76 7.26 7.61
C LEU A 512 -35.25 7.30 9.06
N LEU A 513 -34.43 8.31 9.38
CA LEU A 513 -33.84 8.49 10.70
C LEU A 513 -34.92 8.75 11.77
N ALA A 514 -35.90 9.61 11.47
CA ALA A 514 -37.01 9.93 12.37
C ALA A 514 -37.92 8.72 12.64
N VAL A 515 -38.25 7.95 11.59
CA VAL A 515 -39.03 6.72 11.70
C VAL A 515 -38.30 5.69 12.55
N ARG A 516 -36.98 5.53 12.36
CA ARG A 516 -36.15 4.62 13.15
C ARG A 516 -36.01 5.04 14.60
N ALA A 517 -35.77 6.32 14.86
CA ALA A 517 -35.72 6.85 16.22
C ALA A 517 -37.03 6.58 16.98
N THR A 518 -38.17 6.82 16.32
CA THR A 518 -39.50 6.54 16.87
C THR A 518 -39.71 5.05 17.13
N HIS A 519 -39.29 4.18 16.20
CA HIS A 519 -39.36 2.73 16.36
C HIS A 519 -38.54 2.24 17.56
N ASN A 520 -37.29 2.67 17.69
CA ASN A 520 -36.39 2.26 18.77
C ASN A 520 -36.86 2.73 20.16
N ARG A 521 -37.51 3.90 20.23
CA ARG A 521 -38.20 4.37 21.44
C ARG A 521 -39.36 3.44 21.82
N ARG A 522 -40.18 3.02 20.85
CA ARG A 522 -41.36 2.16 21.08
C ARG A 522 -40.99 0.73 21.47
N THR A 523 -39.94 0.15 20.86
CA THR A 523 -39.53 -1.23 21.14
C THR A 523 -38.71 -1.39 22.41
N GLY A 524 -38.40 -0.28 23.11
CA GLY A 524 -37.64 -0.31 24.35
C GLY A 524 -36.17 -0.69 24.16
N GLN A 525 -35.64 -0.71 22.92
CA GLN A 525 -34.23 -0.97 22.65
C GLN A 525 -33.31 0.05 23.36
N ASN A 526 -33.81 1.25 23.63
CA ASN A 526 -33.08 2.30 24.35
C ASN A 526 -33.18 2.21 25.90
N ALA A 527 -33.95 1.28 26.45
CA ALA A 527 -34.18 1.19 27.91
C ALA A 527 -33.06 0.47 28.68
N GLY A 528 -32.18 -0.27 27.98
CA GLY A 528 -30.99 -0.90 28.56
C GLY A 528 -29.81 0.08 28.63
N ARG A 529 -29.01 0.01 29.71
CA ARG A 529 -27.88 0.90 30.06
C ARG A 529 -26.84 1.21 28.96
N THR A 530 -26.88 0.56 27.81
CA THR A 530 -26.08 0.93 26.63
C THR A 530 -26.74 2.12 25.92
N ARG A 531 -26.39 3.33 26.36
CA ARG A 531 -26.76 4.62 25.73
C ARG A 531 -26.07 4.80 24.37
N HIS A 532 -26.23 3.87 23.44
CA HIS A 532 -25.76 4.06 22.07
C HIS A 532 -26.93 4.55 21.24
N PRO A 533 -27.07 5.88 21.02
CA PRO A 533 -28.06 6.40 20.08
C PRO A 533 -27.83 5.77 18.70
N PHE A 534 -28.87 5.70 17.88
CA PHE A 534 -28.70 5.27 16.49
C PHE A 534 -27.63 6.16 15.85
N VAL A 535 -26.57 5.52 15.36
CA VAL A 535 -25.39 6.21 14.79
C VAL A 535 -25.55 6.20 13.29
N PHE A 536 -25.61 7.40 12.72
CA PHE A 536 -25.50 7.56 11.28
C PHE A 536 -24.14 8.20 10.98
N ARG A 537 -23.37 7.54 10.10
CA ARG A 537 -22.13 8.09 9.58
C ARG A 537 -22.30 8.29 8.08
N GLY A 538 -22.26 9.55 7.67
CA GLY A 538 -22.27 9.96 6.28
C GLY A 538 -20.95 10.64 5.95
N GLN A 539 -20.32 10.23 4.87
CA GLN A 539 -19.21 10.97 4.29
C GLN A 539 -19.57 11.33 2.85
N LEU A 540 -19.74 12.63 2.61
CA LEU A 540 -19.95 13.16 1.26
C LEU A 540 -18.59 13.41 0.63
N LEU A 541 -18.23 12.56 -0.34
CA LEU A 541 -16.98 12.74 -1.06
C LEU A 541 -17.14 13.87 -2.10
N PRO A 542 -16.26 14.90 -2.09
CA PRO A 542 -16.33 15.98 -3.06
C PRO A 542 -16.21 15.43 -4.48
N VAL A 543 -17.00 16.00 -5.41
CA VAL A 543 -16.86 15.69 -6.83
C VAL A 543 -15.48 16.20 -7.28
N PRO A 544 -14.62 15.37 -7.89
CA PRO A 544 -13.31 15.82 -8.34
C PRO A 544 -13.46 16.94 -9.39
N ALA A 545 -12.83 18.10 -9.17
CA ALA A 545 -12.90 19.26 -10.07
C ALA A 545 -12.34 19.00 -11.49
N ASN A 546 -11.57 17.93 -11.68
CA ASN A 546 -10.91 17.60 -12.94
C ASN A 546 -11.81 16.88 -13.97
N VAL A 547 -13.14 17.06 -13.92
CA VAL A 547 -14.12 16.34 -14.77
C VAL A 547 -14.86 17.27 -15.75
N GLU A 548 -14.44 18.53 -15.89
CA GLU A 548 -15.09 19.50 -16.80
C GLU A 548 -14.96 19.16 -18.31
N ASP A 549 -14.13 18.18 -18.70
CA ASP A 549 -13.88 17.87 -20.12
C ASP A 549 -14.76 16.77 -20.74
N SER A 550 -15.67 16.13 -19.97
CA SER A 550 -16.66 15.22 -20.55
C SER A 550 -18.03 15.89 -20.65
N LYS A 551 -18.33 16.53 -21.79
CA LYS A 551 -19.67 17.02 -22.12
C LYS A 551 -20.68 15.87 -22.03
N LEU A 552 -21.53 15.89 -21.00
CA LEU A 552 -22.77 15.13 -20.95
C LEU A 552 -23.83 15.91 -21.74
N GLU A 553 -24.56 15.23 -22.62
CA GLU A 553 -25.52 15.84 -23.58
C GLU A 553 -26.84 16.32 -22.94
N ASP A 554 -27.09 16.06 -21.66
CA ASP A 554 -28.26 16.55 -20.93
C ASP A 554 -27.84 17.65 -19.95
N GLY A 555 -27.96 18.92 -20.38
CA GLY A 555 -27.53 20.14 -19.69
C GLY A 555 -28.24 20.41 -18.36
N THR A 556 -27.92 19.60 -17.34
CA THR A 556 -28.25 19.85 -15.93
C THR A 556 -26.95 19.91 -15.13
N ASP A 557 -26.34 21.09 -15.10
CA ASP A 557 -25.23 21.38 -14.20
C ASP A 557 -25.77 21.60 -12.78
N LEU A 558 -25.59 20.60 -11.92
CA LEU A 558 -25.77 20.72 -10.47
C LEU A 558 -24.39 20.96 -9.86
N GLU A 559 -23.94 22.22 -9.82
CA GLU A 559 -22.78 22.61 -9.03
C GLU A 559 -23.14 22.54 -7.54
N TRP A 560 -22.47 21.67 -6.80
CA TRP A 560 -22.53 21.62 -5.34
C TRP A 560 -21.48 22.56 -4.76
N THR A 561 -21.89 23.56 -3.98
CA THR A 561 -20.96 24.47 -3.33
C THR A 561 -20.63 23.99 -1.91
N ALA A 562 -19.46 24.42 -1.39
CA ALA A 562 -19.11 24.19 0.03
C ALA A 562 -20.12 24.80 1.01
N LYS A 563 -20.92 25.77 0.55
CA LYS A 563 -22.01 26.38 1.30
C LYS A 563 -23.22 25.44 1.41
N ASP A 564 -23.57 24.74 0.34
CA ASP A 564 -24.65 23.76 0.36
C ASP A 564 -24.32 22.64 1.35
N ALA A 565 -23.08 22.11 1.32
CA ALA A 565 -22.63 21.08 2.27
C ALA A 565 -22.73 21.53 3.75
N ALA A 566 -22.51 22.82 4.04
CA ALA A 566 -22.63 23.36 5.39
C ALA A 566 -24.10 23.52 5.83
N GLU A 567 -24.97 24.07 4.97
CA GLU A 567 -26.41 24.19 5.26
C GLU A 567 -27.07 22.81 5.44
N ILE A 568 -26.62 21.81 4.67
CA ILE A 568 -27.04 20.41 4.76
C ILE A 568 -26.61 19.79 6.09
N SER A 569 -25.35 20.00 6.49
CA SER A 569 -24.83 19.54 7.78
C SER A 569 -25.66 20.09 8.94
N ASP A 570 -26.01 21.38 8.88
CA ASP A 570 -26.82 22.04 9.91
C ASP A 570 -28.24 21.48 9.99
N LEU A 571 -28.91 21.24 8.84
CA LEU A 571 -30.25 20.63 8.81
C LEU A 571 -30.28 19.20 9.36
N LEU A 572 -29.29 18.38 8.98
CA LEU A 572 -29.18 17.00 9.44
C LEU A 572 -28.80 16.94 10.92
N MET A 573 -27.90 17.81 11.38
CA MET A 573 -27.53 17.94 12.79
C MET A 573 -28.69 18.41 13.65
N GLU A 574 -29.51 19.37 13.17
CA GLU A 574 -30.68 19.86 13.91
C GLU A 574 -31.76 18.77 14.06
N SER A 575 -32.04 18.03 12.99
CA SER A 575 -32.98 16.89 13.01
C SER A 575 -32.47 15.75 13.89
N ALA A 576 -31.19 15.40 13.75
CA ALA A 576 -30.54 14.37 14.56
C ALA A 576 -30.54 14.73 16.06
N TRP A 577 -30.25 15.99 16.39
CA TRP A 577 -30.23 16.47 17.77
C TRP A 577 -31.62 16.46 18.41
N LYS A 578 -32.65 16.91 17.68
CA LYS A 578 -34.06 16.85 18.14
C LYS A 578 -34.50 15.42 18.43
N GLU A 579 -34.00 14.44 17.67
CA GLU A 579 -34.36 13.03 17.84
C GLU A 579 -33.42 12.21 18.73
N GLY A 580 -32.37 12.83 19.29
CA GLY A 580 -31.39 12.15 20.15
C GLY A 580 -30.49 11.16 19.40
N LEU A 581 -30.26 11.40 18.12
CA LEU A 581 -29.38 10.63 17.24
C LEU A 581 -27.94 11.15 17.34
N ARG A 582 -26.95 10.27 17.12
CA ARG A 582 -25.56 10.69 16.95
C ARG A 582 -25.24 10.67 15.47
N PHE A 583 -25.25 11.85 14.87
CA PHE A 583 -24.81 12.05 13.49
C PHE A 583 -23.32 12.41 13.50
N VAL A 584 -22.53 11.73 12.69
CA VAL A 584 -21.13 12.08 12.43
C VAL A 584 -21.00 12.28 10.93
N LEU A 585 -20.85 13.54 10.51
CA LEU A 585 -20.45 13.89 9.15
C LEU A 585 -18.92 13.98 9.15
N GLU A 586 -18.25 13.15 8.35
CA GLU A 586 -16.79 13.17 8.18
C GLU A 586 -16.37 13.87 6.88
#